data_AF-Q2NGC9-F1
#
_entry.id   AF-Q2NGC9-F1
#
_cell.length_a   1.000
_cell.length_b   1.000
_cell.length_c   1.000
_cell.angle_alpha   90.00
_cell.angle_beta   90.00
_cell.angle_gamma   90.00
#
_symmetry.space_group_name_H-M   'P 1'
#
loop_
_entity.id
_entity.type
_entity.pdbx_description
1 polymer ?
#
loop_
_entity_poly.entity_id
_entity_poly.type
_entity_poly.pdbx_seq_one_letter_code
_entity_poly.pdbx_strand_id
1 'polypeptide(L)'
;MLVRNLDYLSIPKEFSKVELDIYDNKFITLVYIQQKGYSLVLKNNEEIDSVFLLKTDILPNNVNDHSDRQDFINVIKMLLDKIYSGADIKEYEKQHQEHVFLRLMDMLNEQSDVEMINEDNSQIYKDIEKGFMKLELDIMDNKINALNSSISNVSSNLDSTVKDMEEKSWENRIKKTLKDFEGN
;
A
#
# COMPACT_ATOMS: atom_id res chain seq x y z
N MET A 1 5.98 0.11 27.37
CA MET A 1 6.16 1.42 26.73
C MET A 1 6.60 1.17 25.30
N LEU A 2 5.79 1.55 24.32
CA LEU A 2 6.08 1.37 22.89
C LEU A 2 6.66 2.69 22.39
N VAL A 3 7.96 2.72 22.10
CA VAL A 3 8.64 3.91 21.59
C VAL A 3 8.61 3.84 20.07
N ARG A 4 7.89 4.75 19.43
CA ARG A 4 7.88 4.90 17.96
C ARG A 4 8.64 6.16 17.61
N ASN A 5 9.59 6.05 16.68
CA ASN A 5 10.22 7.23 16.11
C ASN A 5 9.19 7.91 15.17
N LEU A 6 8.83 9.15 15.50
CA LEU A 6 7.90 9.99 14.75
C LEU A 6 8.38 10.31 13.33
N ASP A 7 9.69 10.29 13.08
CA ASP A 7 10.26 10.51 11.74
C ASP A 7 9.78 9.45 10.74
N TYR A 8 9.52 8.21 11.18
CA TYR A 8 8.94 7.16 10.31
C TYR A 8 7.46 7.39 10.00
N LEU A 9 6.76 8.14 10.84
CA LEU A 9 5.37 8.55 10.59
C LEU A 9 5.31 9.88 9.85
N SER A 10 6.39 10.68 9.88
CA SER A 10 6.46 11.97 9.21
C SER A 10 6.23 11.78 7.71
N ILE A 11 5.28 12.57 7.21
CA ILE A 11 5.01 12.68 5.79
C ILE A 11 5.88 13.83 5.28
N PRO A 12 6.48 13.72 4.08
CA PRO A 12 7.27 14.81 3.51
C PRO A 12 6.49 16.13 3.57
N LYS A 13 7.17 17.23 3.91
CA LYS A 13 6.52 18.54 4.11
C LYS A 13 5.89 19.11 2.84
N GLU A 14 6.31 18.63 1.67
CA GLU A 14 5.82 19.06 0.37
C GLU A 14 5.66 17.85 -0.55
N PHE A 15 4.64 17.89 -1.40
CA PHE A 15 4.42 16.90 -2.46
C PHE A 15 4.55 17.54 -3.83
N SER A 16 4.99 16.74 -4.79
CA SER A 16 5.05 17.15 -6.20
C SER A 16 3.76 16.77 -6.90
N LYS A 17 3.04 17.74 -7.44
CA LYS A 17 1.74 17.56 -8.10
C LYS A 17 1.86 17.90 -9.58
N VAL A 18 1.27 17.07 -10.42
CA VAL A 18 1.01 17.37 -11.85
C VAL A 18 -0.45 17.08 -12.16
N GLU A 19 -0.98 17.74 -13.18
CA GLU A 19 -2.39 17.64 -13.55
C GLU A 19 -2.55 17.51 -15.05
N LEU A 20 -3.35 16.53 -15.47
CA LEU A 20 -3.62 16.27 -16.88
C LEU A 20 -5.12 16.40 -17.15
N ASP A 21 -5.48 17.26 -18.11
CA ASP A 21 -6.83 17.34 -18.65
C ASP A 21 -7.14 16.10 -19.48
N ILE A 22 -8.25 15.45 -19.19
CA ILE A 22 -8.71 14.28 -19.91
C ILE A 22 -9.86 14.64 -20.86
N TYR A 23 -10.95 15.17 -20.31
CA TYR A 23 -12.17 15.46 -21.07
C TYR A 23 -13.17 16.29 -20.25
N ASP A 24 -13.76 17.34 -20.85
CA ASP A 24 -14.86 18.13 -20.28
C ASP A 24 -14.61 18.59 -18.84
N ASN A 25 -13.48 19.29 -18.63
CA ASN A 25 -13.01 19.78 -17.32
C ASN A 25 -12.85 18.67 -16.25
N LYS A 26 -12.65 17.43 -16.68
CA LYS A 26 -12.24 16.32 -15.80
C LYS A 26 -10.75 16.10 -15.93
N PHE A 27 -10.07 16.15 -14.79
CA PHE A 27 -8.63 16.06 -14.71
C PHE A 27 -8.22 14.83 -13.91
N ILE A 28 -7.11 14.21 -14.31
CA ILE A 28 -6.39 13.27 -13.46
C ILE A 28 -5.17 14.01 -12.92
N THR A 29 -5.17 14.24 -11.61
CA THR A 29 -4.04 14.80 -10.87
C THR A 29 -3.19 13.66 -10.32
N LEU A 30 -1.89 13.71 -10.55
CA LEU A 30 -0.92 12.81 -9.94
C LEU A 30 -0.11 13.59 -8.90
N VAL A 31 -0.12 13.10 -7.67
CA VAL A 31 0.70 13.66 -6.57
C VAL A 31 1.73 12.62 -6.18
N TYR A 32 3.01 12.96 -6.27
CA TYR A 32 4.13 12.15 -5.81
C TYR A 32 4.51 12.52 -4.38
N ILE A 33 4.59 11.51 -3.51
CA ILE A 33 4.99 11.61 -2.13
C ILE A 33 6.30 10.84 -1.97
N GLN A 34 7.37 11.59 -1.73
CA GLN A 34 8.72 11.03 -1.63
C GLN A 34 8.77 9.84 -0.65
N GLN A 35 9.33 8.72 -1.10
CA GLN A 35 9.49 7.46 -0.34
C GLN A 35 8.19 6.79 0.13
N LYS A 36 7.01 7.29 -0.28
CA LYS A 36 5.72 6.66 0.02
C LYS A 36 5.00 6.15 -1.23
N GLY A 37 5.13 6.86 -2.35
CA GLY A 37 4.51 6.50 -3.63
C GLY A 37 3.69 7.65 -4.18
N TYR A 38 2.46 7.38 -4.59
CA TYR A 38 1.64 8.31 -5.33
C TYR A 38 0.21 8.41 -4.81
N SER A 39 -0.44 9.53 -5.11
CA SER A 39 -1.89 9.67 -5.05
C SER A 39 -2.41 10.06 -6.43
N LEU A 40 -3.35 9.28 -6.95
CA LEU A 40 -4.12 9.62 -8.15
C LEU A 40 -5.44 10.22 -7.72
N VAL A 41 -5.72 11.43 -8.19
CA VAL A 41 -6.92 12.17 -7.84
C VAL A 41 -7.69 12.53 -9.09
N LEU A 42 -8.95 12.09 -9.14
CA LEU A 42 -9.89 12.50 -10.17
C LEU A 42 -10.58 13.78 -9.71
N LYS A 43 -10.49 14.81 -10.54
CA LYS A 43 -11.19 16.07 -10.35
C LYS A 43 -12.24 16.28 -11.42
N ASN A 44 -13.35 16.90 -11.05
CA ASN A 44 -14.40 17.32 -11.96
C ASN A 44 -14.78 18.77 -11.64
N ASN A 45 -14.53 19.70 -12.56
CA ASN A 45 -14.72 21.14 -12.32
C ASN A 45 -14.07 21.63 -11.01
N GLU A 46 -12.81 21.23 -10.79
CA GLU A 46 -12.00 21.51 -9.59
C GLU A 46 -12.43 20.81 -8.28
N GLU A 47 -13.59 20.16 -8.25
CA GLU A 47 -13.99 19.35 -7.10
C GLU A 47 -13.32 17.97 -7.13
N ILE A 48 -12.89 17.50 -5.97
CA ILE A 48 -12.31 16.15 -5.81
C ILE A 48 -13.45 15.13 -5.84
N ASP A 49 -13.45 14.28 -6.87
CA ASP A 49 -14.45 13.21 -7.03
C ASP A 49 -13.91 11.88 -6.49
N SER A 50 -12.62 11.57 -6.66
CA SER A 50 -12.03 10.33 -6.12
C SER A 50 -10.53 10.47 -5.86
N VAL A 51 -10.06 9.79 -4.82
CA VAL A 51 -8.64 9.78 -4.40
C VAL A 51 -8.19 8.33 -4.21
N PHE A 52 -7.11 7.94 -4.87
CA PHE A 52 -6.48 6.63 -4.75
C PHE A 52 -5.05 6.79 -4.28
N LEU A 53 -4.69 6.08 -3.21
CA LEU A 53 -3.33 6.07 -2.67
C LEU A 53 -2.62 4.80 -3.14
N LEU A 54 -1.46 4.99 -3.76
CA LEU A 54 -0.63 3.93 -4.31
C LEU A 54 0.70 3.91 -3.57
N LYS A 55 0.86 2.92 -2.68
CA LYS A 55 2.12 2.68 -1.98
C LYS A 55 3.04 1.86 -2.88
N THR A 56 4.01 2.52 -3.49
CA THR A 56 4.94 1.91 -4.45
C THR A 56 6.24 2.73 -4.50
N ASP A 57 7.32 2.08 -4.91
CA ASP A 57 8.64 2.66 -5.17
C ASP A 57 8.92 2.86 -6.67
N ILE A 58 7.88 2.81 -7.50
CA ILE A 58 7.94 3.32 -8.88
C ILE A 58 8.46 4.75 -8.85
N LEU A 59 9.39 5.02 -9.76
CA LEU A 59 9.94 6.32 -10.10
C LEU A 59 9.86 6.47 -11.62
N PRO A 60 9.82 7.69 -12.16
CA PRO A 60 9.76 7.90 -13.60
C PRO A 60 10.87 7.17 -14.39
N ASN A 61 12.04 6.97 -13.79
CA ASN A 61 13.19 6.32 -14.41
C ASN A 61 13.21 4.78 -14.32
N ASN A 62 12.37 4.15 -13.48
CA ASN A 62 12.33 2.68 -13.31
C ASN A 62 11.00 2.07 -13.77
N VAL A 63 10.13 2.88 -14.35
CA VAL A 63 8.71 2.58 -14.53
C VAL A 63 8.43 1.36 -15.41
N ASN A 64 9.26 1.08 -16.41
CA ASN A 64 8.99 0.05 -17.42
C ASN A 64 9.08 -1.39 -16.89
N ASP A 65 9.99 -1.64 -15.95
CA ASP A 65 10.30 -3.00 -15.47
C ASP A 65 9.75 -3.27 -14.06
N HIS A 66 8.96 -2.35 -13.52
CA HIS A 66 8.45 -2.44 -12.14
C HIS A 66 7.25 -3.38 -12.03
N SER A 67 7.20 -4.19 -10.97
CA SER A 67 6.09 -5.15 -10.73
C SER A 67 4.73 -4.46 -10.61
N ASP A 68 4.71 -3.33 -9.93
CA ASP A 68 3.47 -2.60 -9.60
C ASP A 68 2.94 -1.76 -10.78
N ARG A 69 3.67 -1.72 -11.90
CA ARG A 69 3.34 -0.87 -13.06
C ARG A 69 1.93 -1.16 -13.56
N GLN A 70 1.57 -2.44 -13.66
CA GLN A 70 0.25 -2.83 -14.18
C GLN A 70 -0.88 -2.40 -13.25
N ASP A 71 -0.68 -2.49 -11.93
CA ASP A 71 -1.69 -2.07 -10.96
C ASP A 71 -1.92 -0.55 -11.01
N PHE A 72 -0.83 0.22 -11.17
CA PHE A 72 -0.92 1.67 -11.38
C PHE A 72 -1.75 2.02 -12.62
N ILE A 73 -1.45 1.35 -13.74
CA ILE A 73 -2.18 1.53 -15.00
C ILE A 73 -3.66 1.13 -14.84
N ASN A 74 -3.95 0.06 -14.10
CA ASN A 74 -5.32 -0.38 -13.83
C ASN A 74 -6.11 0.66 -13.04
N VAL A 75 -5.49 1.37 -12.09
CA VAL A 75 -6.14 2.49 -11.39
C VAL A 75 -6.45 3.63 -12.35
N ILE A 76 -5.52 4.00 -13.23
CA ILE A 76 -5.78 5.01 -14.29
C ILE A 76 -6.93 4.57 -15.19
N LYS A 77 -6.93 3.31 -15.63
CA LYS A 77 -8.03 2.75 -16.43
C LYS A 77 -9.37 2.93 -15.73
N MET A 78 -9.45 2.60 -14.44
CA MET A 78 -10.68 2.76 -13.66
C MET A 78 -11.12 4.24 -13.57
N LEU A 79 -10.19 5.18 -13.44
CA LEU A 79 -10.49 6.61 -13.47
C LEU A 79 -11.02 7.05 -14.84
N LEU A 80 -10.40 6.59 -15.93
CA LEU A 80 -10.84 6.87 -17.30
C LEU A 80 -12.22 6.29 -17.57
N ASP A 81 -12.47 5.05 -17.18
CA ASP A 81 -13.78 4.40 -17.29
C ASP A 81 -14.85 5.22 -16.55
N LYS A 82 -14.52 5.76 -15.37
CA LYS A 82 -15.43 6.64 -14.61
C LYS A 82 -15.69 7.95 -15.37
N ILE A 83 -14.64 8.60 -15.90
CA ILE A 83 -14.75 9.83 -16.70
C ILE A 83 -15.69 9.63 -17.90
N TYR A 84 -15.52 8.51 -18.61
CA TYR A 84 -16.22 8.22 -19.87
C TYR A 84 -17.58 7.53 -19.69
N SER A 85 -17.89 6.97 -18.52
CA SER A 85 -19.12 6.18 -18.28
C SER A 85 -20.44 6.90 -18.59
N GLY A 86 -20.44 8.23 -18.62
CA GLY A 86 -21.59 9.07 -18.99
C GLY A 86 -21.31 10.08 -20.10
N ALA A 87 -20.18 9.94 -20.82
CA ALA A 87 -19.78 10.87 -21.86
C ALA A 87 -20.20 10.36 -23.25
N ASP A 88 -20.74 11.24 -24.09
CA ASP A 88 -20.99 10.96 -25.51
C ASP A 88 -19.70 11.20 -26.33
N ILE A 89 -18.71 10.36 -26.09
CA ILE A 89 -17.38 10.42 -26.72
C ILE A 89 -17.14 9.16 -27.54
N LYS A 90 -16.54 9.32 -28.73
CA LYS A 90 -16.21 8.17 -29.59
C LYS A 90 -14.98 7.45 -29.04
N GLU A 91 -14.93 6.14 -29.25
CA GLU A 91 -13.87 5.29 -28.70
C GLU A 91 -12.45 5.74 -29.11
N TYR A 92 -12.28 6.22 -30.35
CA TYR A 92 -10.97 6.67 -30.85
C TYR A 92 -10.52 8.02 -30.26
N GLU A 93 -11.42 8.76 -29.62
CA GLU A 93 -11.11 10.03 -28.94
C GLU A 93 -10.75 9.79 -27.48
N LYS A 94 -11.05 8.61 -26.93
CA LYS A 94 -10.69 8.25 -25.56
C LYS A 94 -9.18 8.07 -25.45
N GLN A 95 -8.61 8.70 -24.43
CA GLN A 95 -7.20 8.51 -24.10
C GLN A 95 -6.96 7.09 -23.59
N HIS A 96 -5.85 6.47 -24.03
CA HIS A 96 -5.43 5.16 -23.55
C HIS A 96 -4.75 5.28 -22.18
N GLN A 97 -5.12 4.43 -21.23
CA GLN A 97 -4.58 4.37 -19.86
C GLN A 97 -3.03 4.34 -19.79
N GLU A 98 -2.33 3.57 -20.63
CA GLU A 98 -0.86 3.54 -20.68
C GLU A 98 -0.28 4.86 -21.17
N HIS A 99 -0.93 5.53 -22.11
CA HIS A 99 -0.48 6.83 -22.60
C HIS A 99 -0.64 7.89 -21.50
N VAL A 100 -1.79 7.91 -20.81
CA VAL A 100 -2.04 8.80 -19.67
C VAL A 100 -1.00 8.56 -18.58
N PHE A 101 -0.72 7.29 -18.25
CA PHE A 101 0.29 6.92 -17.28
C PHE A 101 1.68 7.47 -17.61
N LEU A 102 2.18 7.20 -18.82
CA LEU A 102 3.48 7.67 -19.27
C LEU A 102 3.54 9.19 -19.27
N ARG A 103 2.48 9.85 -19.77
CA ARG A 103 2.41 11.31 -19.80
C ARG A 103 2.51 11.93 -18.40
N LEU A 104 1.81 11.39 -17.42
CA LEU A 104 1.88 11.86 -16.04
C LEU A 104 3.28 11.67 -15.43
N MET A 105 3.93 10.54 -15.71
CA MET A 105 5.30 10.28 -15.25
C MET A 105 6.33 11.19 -15.92
N ASP A 106 6.18 11.45 -17.22
CA ASP A 106 7.03 12.38 -17.96
C ASP A 106 6.88 13.80 -17.43
N MET A 107 5.66 14.27 -17.16
CA MET A 107 5.42 15.59 -16.57
C MET A 107 6.09 15.74 -15.20
N LEU A 108 6.08 14.70 -14.36
CA LEU A 108 6.81 14.71 -13.09
C LEU A 108 8.33 14.79 -13.29
N ASN A 109 8.86 14.15 -14.35
CA ASN A 109 10.29 14.09 -14.62
C ASN A 109 10.82 15.40 -15.25
N GLU A 110 10.04 16.02 -16.13
CA GLU A 110 10.40 17.25 -16.85
C GLU A 110 10.40 18.49 -15.93
N GLN A 111 9.76 18.41 -14.77
CA GLN A 111 9.64 19.46 -13.74
C GLN A 111 9.03 20.80 -14.20
N SER A 112 8.65 20.94 -15.47
CA SER A 112 8.11 22.18 -16.03
C SER A 112 6.71 22.51 -15.52
N ASP A 113 5.88 21.49 -15.32
CA ASP A 113 4.47 21.61 -14.92
C ASP A 113 4.22 21.08 -13.50
N VAL A 114 5.30 20.91 -12.72
CA VAL A 114 5.21 20.41 -11.35
C VAL A 114 4.87 21.55 -10.40
N GLU A 115 3.72 21.42 -9.74
CA GLU A 115 3.31 22.27 -8.63
C GLU A 115 3.75 21.64 -7.30
N MET A 116 4.36 22.43 -6.42
CA MET A 116 4.69 22.00 -5.06
C MET A 116 3.54 22.34 -4.11
N ILE A 117 2.94 21.32 -3.50
CA ILE A 117 1.83 21.46 -2.56
C ILE A 117 2.24 21.11 -1.14
N ASN A 118 1.67 21.80 -0.15
CA ASN A 118 1.92 21.61 1.26
C ASN A 118 0.64 21.84 2.09
N GLU A 119 0.75 21.71 3.41
CA GLU A 119 -0.38 21.86 4.33
C GLU A 119 -1.06 23.25 4.25
N ASP A 120 -0.29 24.29 3.97
CA ASP A 120 -0.77 25.67 4.00
C ASP A 120 -1.50 26.05 2.71
N ASN A 121 -1.08 25.51 1.56
CA ASN A 121 -1.56 25.94 0.25
C ASN A 121 -2.53 24.97 -0.43
N SER A 122 -2.78 23.79 0.15
CA SER A 122 -3.48 22.72 -0.57
C SER A 122 -4.34 21.83 0.33
N GLN A 123 -5.65 21.78 0.06
CA GLN A 123 -6.56 20.89 0.80
C GLN A 123 -6.30 19.41 0.46
N ILE A 124 -5.99 19.11 -0.80
CA ILE A 124 -5.65 17.77 -1.27
C ILE A 124 -4.39 17.22 -0.57
N TYR A 125 -3.43 18.08 -0.18
CA TYR A 125 -2.30 17.66 0.66
C TYR A 125 -2.80 17.06 1.99
N LYS A 126 -3.70 17.75 2.71
CA LYS A 126 -4.22 17.30 4.02
C LYS A 126 -4.98 15.99 3.90
N ASP A 127 -5.73 15.82 2.83
CA ASP A 127 -6.52 14.61 2.59
C ASP A 127 -5.63 13.42 2.26
N ILE A 128 -4.62 13.62 1.41
CA ILE A 128 -3.58 12.61 1.10
C ILE A 128 -2.80 12.24 2.36
N GLU A 129 -2.38 13.24 3.13
CA GLU A 129 -1.59 13.05 4.35
C GLU A 129 -2.34 12.15 5.36
N LYS A 130 -3.59 12.51 5.67
CA LYS A 130 -4.46 11.72 6.54
C LYS A 130 -4.71 10.32 5.98
N GLY A 131 -4.90 10.20 4.68
CA GLY A 131 -5.11 8.93 4.01
C GLY A 131 -3.91 7.99 4.13
N PHE A 132 -2.68 8.49 3.91
CA PHE A 132 -1.47 7.70 4.11
C PHE A 132 -1.24 7.34 5.58
N MET A 133 -1.50 8.26 6.52
CA MET A 133 -1.42 7.95 7.95
C MET A 133 -2.35 6.79 8.32
N LYS A 134 -3.60 6.82 7.84
CA LYS A 134 -4.56 5.74 8.06
C LYS A 134 -4.09 4.43 7.43
N LEU A 135 -3.60 4.46 6.20
CA LEU A 135 -3.08 3.28 5.51
C LEU A 135 -1.91 2.63 6.29
N GLU A 136 -0.98 3.42 6.82
CA GLU A 136 0.12 2.90 7.64
C GLU A 136 -0.37 2.28 8.95
N LEU A 137 -1.39 2.87 9.59
CA LEU A 137 -2.02 2.30 10.79
C LEU A 137 -2.67 0.95 10.48
N ASP A 138 -3.46 0.86 9.40
CA ASP A 138 -4.13 -0.37 8.99
C ASP A 138 -3.10 -1.47 8.64
N ILE A 139 -2.00 -1.13 7.96
CA ILE A 139 -0.90 -2.07 7.67
C ILE A 139 -0.24 -2.55 8.97
N MET A 140 0.00 -1.65 9.93
CA MET A 140 0.59 -2.01 11.22
C MET A 140 -0.31 -2.96 12.01
N ASP A 141 -1.61 -2.70 12.05
CA ASP A 141 -2.57 -3.55 12.76
C ASP A 141 -2.63 -4.95 12.14
N ASN A 142 -2.64 -5.04 10.81
CA ASN A 142 -2.58 -6.33 10.11
C ASN A 142 -1.29 -7.10 10.41
N LYS A 143 -0.13 -6.42 10.44
CA LYS A 143 1.15 -7.04 10.81
C LYS A 143 1.14 -7.53 12.26
N ILE A 144 0.57 -6.76 13.19
CA ILE A 144 0.46 -7.15 14.60
C ILE A 144 -0.42 -8.40 14.74
N ASN A 145 -1.56 -8.44 14.04
CA ASN A 145 -2.46 -9.60 14.08
C ASN A 145 -1.80 -10.86 13.49
N ALA A 146 -1.05 -10.72 12.40
CA ALA A 146 -0.29 -11.82 11.81
C ALA A 146 0.84 -12.32 12.74
N LEU A 147 1.54 -11.39 13.42
CA LEU A 147 2.56 -11.73 14.42
C LEU A 147 1.96 -12.46 15.62
N ASN A 148 0.85 -11.97 16.16
CA ASN A 148 0.17 -12.61 17.29
C ASN A 148 -0.30 -14.02 16.94
N SER A 149 -0.82 -14.22 15.72
CA SER A 149 -1.21 -15.54 15.22
C SER A 149 0.00 -16.47 15.10
N SER A 150 1.13 -15.95 14.59
CA SER A 150 2.37 -16.72 14.48
C SER A 150 2.94 -17.12 15.84
N ILE A 151 2.93 -16.19 16.81
CA ILE A 151 3.34 -16.46 18.20
C ILE A 151 2.44 -17.53 18.82
N SER A 152 1.12 -17.41 18.66
CA SER A 152 0.17 -18.40 19.19
C SER A 152 0.43 -19.80 18.63
N ASN A 153 0.71 -19.92 17.33
CA ASN A 153 1.03 -21.20 16.70
C ASN A 153 2.35 -21.79 17.20
N VAL A 154 3.38 -20.95 17.40
CA VAL A 154 4.66 -21.41 17.97
C VAL A 154 4.48 -21.86 19.42
N SER A 155 3.74 -21.10 20.23
CA SER A 155 3.43 -21.47 21.62
C SER A 155 2.66 -22.79 21.69
N SER A 156 1.63 -23.00 20.87
CA SER A 156 0.89 -24.27 20.85
C SER A 156 1.75 -25.46 20.44
N ASN A 157 2.64 -25.26 19.46
CA ASN A 157 3.56 -26.31 19.01
C ASN A 157 4.63 -26.63 20.05
N LEU A 158 5.09 -25.63 20.82
CA LEU A 158 6.02 -25.84 21.91
C LEU A 158 5.35 -26.63 23.04
N ASP A 159 4.12 -26.25 23.43
CA ASP A 159 3.36 -26.94 24.47
C ASP A 159 3.07 -28.40 24.11
N SER A 160 2.73 -28.68 22.85
CA SER A 160 2.54 -30.07 22.39
C SER A 160 3.86 -30.85 22.41
N THR A 161 4.96 -30.26 21.95
CA THR A 161 6.28 -30.90 21.97
C THR A 161 6.73 -31.21 23.40
N VAL A 162 6.49 -30.29 24.35
CA VAL A 162 6.82 -30.49 25.77
C VAL A 162 5.99 -31.65 26.34
N LYS A 163 4.68 -31.69 26.07
CA LYS A 163 3.82 -32.81 26.50
C LYS A 163 4.28 -34.15 25.92
N ASP A 164 4.60 -34.20 24.63
CA ASP A 164 5.10 -35.41 23.97
C ASP A 164 6.43 -35.90 24.59
N MET A 165 7.32 -34.96 24.97
CA MET A 165 8.57 -35.28 25.66
C MET A 165 8.34 -35.80 27.08
N GLU A 166 7.40 -35.21 27.81
CA GLU A 166 7.00 -35.67 29.13
C GLU A 166 6.41 -37.08 29.05
N GLU A 167 5.43 -37.33 28.18
CA GLU A 167 4.82 -38.66 28.01
C GLU A 167 5.87 -39.75 27.70
N LYS A 168 6.79 -39.49 26.76
CA LYS A 168 7.90 -40.41 26.45
C LYS A 168 8.83 -40.66 27.64
N SER A 169 9.07 -39.64 28.47
CA SER A 169 9.87 -39.77 29.70
C SER A 169 9.18 -40.67 30.72
N TRP A 170 7.86 -40.49 30.90
CA TRP A 170 7.04 -41.33 31.77
C TRP A 170 6.96 -42.78 31.29
N GLU A 171 6.73 -43.01 30.00
CA GLU A 171 6.74 -44.35 29.40
C GLU A 171 8.07 -45.09 29.65
N ASN A 172 9.19 -44.39 29.46
CA ASN A 172 10.51 -44.97 29.69
C ASN A 172 10.76 -45.32 31.15
N ARG A 173 10.28 -44.49 32.09
CA ARG A 173 10.36 -44.79 33.52
C ARG A 173 9.54 -46.03 33.88
N ILE A 174 8.29 -46.11 33.41
CA ILE A 174 7.40 -47.26 33.67
C ILE A 174 7.99 -48.56 33.11
N LYS A 175 8.49 -48.54 31.85
CA LYS A 175 9.15 -49.71 31.23
C LYS A 175 10.37 -50.18 32.01
N LYS A 176 11.16 -49.24 32.57
CA LYS A 176 12.31 -49.57 33.40
C LYS A 176 11.88 -50.25 34.71
N THR A 177 10.89 -49.67 35.40
CA THR A 177 10.38 -50.24 36.65
C THR A 177 9.79 -51.64 36.47
N LEU A 178 9.04 -51.88 35.38
CA LEU A 178 8.51 -53.21 35.07
C LEU A 178 9.61 -54.25 34.83
N LYS A 179 10.66 -53.89 34.09
CA LYS A 179 11.83 -54.77 33.90
C LYS A 179 12.55 -55.10 35.20
N ASP A 180 12.66 -54.12 36.10
CA ASP A 180 13.29 -54.31 37.40
C ASP A 180 12.44 -55.23 38.33
N PHE A 181 11.13 -55.33 38.11
CA PHE A 181 10.23 -56.22 38.84
C PHE A 181 10.20 -57.66 38.30
N GLU A 182 10.38 -57.86 36.99
CA GLU A 182 10.43 -59.21 36.37
C GLU A 182 11.79 -59.92 36.52
N GLY A 183 12.82 -59.21 37.01
CA GLY A 183 14.18 -59.71 37.22
C GLY A 183 14.51 -60.19 38.64
N ASN A 184 13.54 -60.20 39.56
CA ASN A 184 13.63 -60.76 40.93
C ASN A 184 12.71 -61.98 41.07
#